data_AF-A0A959TQZ5-F1
#
_entry.id   AF-A0A959TQZ5-F1
#
_cell.length_a   1.000
_cell.length_b   1.000
_cell.length_c   1.000
_cell.angle_alpha   90.00
_cell.angle_beta   90.00
_cell.angle_gamma   90.00
#
_symmetry.space_group_name_H-M   'P 1'
#
loop_
_entity.id
_entity.type
_entity.pdbx_description
1 polymer ?
#
loop_
_entity_poly.entity_id
_entity_poly.type
_entity_poly.pdbx_seq_one_letter_code
_entity_poly.pdbx_strand_id
1 'polypeptide(L)' 'MRRSGHIAWRALVLGTVLGSMPTLGVHAQLGVNATGAAPAPSAMLDISSTTQGLLPPRMTQAQRTAIA' A
#
# COMPACT_ATOMS: atom_id res chain seq x y z
N MET A 1 -22.99 20.80 42.41
CA MET A 1 -22.35 19.58 41.86
C MET A 1 -22.81 19.31 40.42
N ARG A 2 -22.23 19.94 39.38
CA ARG A 2 -22.44 19.61 37.95
C ARG A 2 -21.32 20.22 37.09
N ARG A 3 -20.06 19.80 37.24
CA ARG A 3 -18.96 20.24 36.35
C ARG A 3 -18.05 19.11 35.82
N SER A 4 -18.27 17.86 36.22
CA SER A 4 -17.34 16.75 35.89
C SER A 4 -17.64 15.98 34.59
N GLY A 5 -18.79 16.20 33.93
CA GLY A 5 -19.18 15.40 32.75
C GLY A 5 -18.44 15.74 31.46
N HIS A 6 -18.09 17.01 31.25
CA HIS A 6 -17.44 17.44 30.01
C HIS A 6 -15.95 17.08 29.95
N ILE A 7 -15.31 16.82 31.09
CA ILE A 7 -13.89 16.45 31.16
C ILE A 7 -13.72 14.94 30.87
N ALA A 8 -14.64 14.11 31.38
CA ALA A 8 -14.66 12.67 31.14
C ALA A 8 -14.95 12.32 29.67
N TRP A 9 -15.89 13.01 29.02
CA TRP A 9 -16.17 12.82 27.59
C TRP A 9 -14.98 13.19 26.71
N ARG A 10 -14.29 14.30 27.03
CA ARG A 10 -13.11 14.75 26.28
C ARG A 10 -11.94 13.77 26.42
N ALA A 11 -11.74 13.20 27.61
CA ALA A 11 -10.74 12.16 27.85
C ALA A 11 -11.05 10.84 27.11
N LEU A 12 -12.33 10.44 27.06
CA LEU A 12 -12.78 9.25 26.33
C LEU A 12 -12.59 9.40 24.80
N VAL A 13 -12.98 10.54 24.23
CA VAL A 13 -12.83 10.83 22.79
C VAL A 13 -11.37 10.96 22.38
N LEU A 14 -10.52 11.58 23.22
CA LEU A 14 -9.07 11.64 22.98
C LEU A 14 -8.41 10.26 23.04
N GLY A 15 -8.84 9.38 23.96
CA GLY A 15 -8.34 8.01 24.06
C GLY A 15 -8.67 7.13 22.85
N THR A 16 -9.86 7.29 22.26
CA THR A 16 -10.25 6.51 21.07
C THR A 16 -9.50 6.92 19.79
N VAL A 17 -9.11 8.19 19.65
CA VAL A 17 -8.36 8.69 18.48
C VAL A 17 -6.88 8.25 18.50
N LEU A 18 -6.30 8.09 19.70
CA LEU A 18 -4.92 7.62 19.88
C LEU A 18 -4.75 6.09 19.73
N GLY A 19 -5.80 5.30 20.01
CA GLY A 19 -5.77 3.83 19.90
C GLY A 19 -6.03 3.29 18.49
N SER A 20 -6.65 4.09 17.61
CA SER A 20 -6.92 3.70 16.22
C SER A 20 -5.76 4.09 15.30
N MET A 21 -4.56 3.59 15.56
CA MET A 21 -3.47 3.65 14.58
C MET A 21 -3.83 2.66 13.45
N PRO A 22 -4.24 3.11 12.25
CA PRO A 22 -4.38 2.17 11.15
C PRO A 22 -3.00 1.57 10.90
N THR A 23 -2.92 0.24 10.93
CA THR A 23 -1.72 -0.46 10.49
C THR A 23 -1.55 -0.17 9.00
N LEU A 24 -0.72 0.81 8.65
CA LEU A 24 -0.38 1.13 7.28
C LEU A 24 0.47 -0.01 6.73
N GLY A 25 -0.20 -1.00 6.11
CA GLY A 25 0.47 -2.02 5.31
C GLY A 25 1.01 -1.39 4.03
N VAL A 26 2.21 -0.81 4.09
CA VAL A 26 2.87 -0.28 2.90
C VAL A 26 3.48 -1.45 2.14
N HIS A 27 2.77 -1.92 1.12
CA HIS A 27 3.30 -2.87 0.15
C HIS A 27 3.97 -2.07 -0.98
N ALA A 28 5.24 -2.34 -1.26
CA ALA A 28 5.89 -1.79 -2.44
C ALA A 28 5.35 -2.52 -3.68
N GLN A 29 4.36 -1.92 -4.34
CA GLN A 29 3.75 -2.44 -5.56
C GLN A 29 4.10 -1.53 -6.74
N LEU A 30 4.33 -2.12 -7.91
CA LEU A 30 4.62 -1.39 -9.13
C LEU A 30 3.42 -1.47 -10.08
N GLY A 31 2.85 -0.31 -10.40
CA GLY A 31 1.79 -0.18 -11.40
C GLY A 31 2.32 0.50 -12.67
N VAL A 32 2.08 -0.12 -13.83
CA VAL A 32 2.38 0.46 -15.15
C VAL A 32 1.07 0.55 -15.93
N ASN A 33 0.43 1.70 -15.88
CA ASN A 33 -0.80 1.99 -16.62
C ASN A 33 -0.90 3.49 -16.93
N ALA A 34 -1.66 3.85 -17.97
CA ALA A 34 -1.83 5.25 -18.38
C ALA A 34 -2.94 5.99 -17.59
N THR A 35 -3.73 5.28 -16.79
CA THR A 35 -4.94 5.80 -16.14
C THR A 35 -4.73 6.26 -14.70
N GLY A 36 -3.58 5.95 -14.09
CA GLY A 36 -3.35 6.15 -12.66
C GLY A 36 -4.17 5.19 -11.77
N ALA A 37 -4.65 4.08 -12.31
CA ALA A 37 -5.40 3.09 -11.55
C ALA A 37 -4.48 2.42 -10.52
N ALA A 38 -5.02 2.17 -9.33
CA ALA A 38 -4.29 1.45 -8.29
C ALA A 38 -3.98 0.01 -8.75
N PRO A 39 -2.76 -0.51 -8.51
CA PRO A 39 -2.42 -1.89 -8.81
C PRO A 39 -3.33 -2.87 -8.05
N ALA A 40 -3.55 -4.05 -8.63
CA ALA A 40 -4.22 -5.15 -7.94
C ALA A 40 -3.51 -5.49 -6.61
N PRO A 41 -4.22 -5.59 -5.46
CA PRO A 41 -3.59 -5.74 -4.14
C PRO A 41 -2.70 -6.99 -3.97
N SER A 42 -2.98 -8.05 -4.74
CA SER A 42 -2.21 -9.30 -4.70
C SER A 42 -1.02 -9.31 -5.67
N ALA A 43 -0.86 -8.27 -6.50
CA ALA A 43 0.19 -8.22 -7.52
C ALA A 43 1.40 -7.42 -7.03
N MET A 44 2.61 -7.95 -7.24
CA MET A 44 3.85 -7.19 -7.07
C MET A 44 4.10 -6.24 -8.26
N LEU A 45 3.69 -6.63 -9.47
CA LEU A 45 3.74 -5.86 -10.70
C LEU A 45 2.41 -5.98 -11.45
N ASP A 46 1.74 -4.86 -11.69
CA ASP A 46 0.48 -4.76 -12.45
C ASP A 46 0.70 -3.90 -13.69
N ILE A 47 0.35 -4.44 -14.87
CA ILE A 47 0.52 -3.78 -16.17
C ILE A 47 -0.81 -3.80 -16.91
N SER A 48 -1.29 -2.61 -17.28
CA SER A 48 -2.50 -2.46 -18.09
C SER A 48 -2.18 -1.74 -19.41
N SER A 49 -2.34 -2.46 -20.51
CA SER A 49 -2.23 -1.94 -21.87
C SER A 49 -3.06 -2.79 -22.84
N THR A 50 -3.72 -2.15 -23.80
CA THR A 50 -4.43 -2.82 -24.90
C THR A 50 -3.62 -2.87 -26.19
N THR A 51 -2.47 -2.18 -26.23
CA THR A 51 -1.65 -2.02 -27.45
C THR A 51 -0.21 -2.49 -27.29
N GLN A 52 0.28 -2.68 -26.07
CA GLN A 52 1.65 -3.12 -25.78
C GLN A 52 1.67 -4.43 -24.99
N GLY A 53 2.73 -5.22 -25.17
CA GLY A 53 2.97 -6.45 -24.41
C GLY A 53 4.13 -6.31 -23.41
N LEU A 54 4.27 -7.27 -22.50
CA LEU A 54 5.41 -7.35 -21.59
C LEU A 54 6.54 -8.17 -22.23
N LEU A 55 7.72 -7.57 -22.37
CA LEU A 55 8.93 -8.29 -22.76
C LEU A 55 9.70 -8.72 -21.50
N PRO A 56 9.79 -10.02 -21.18
CA PRO A 56 10.57 -10.47 -20.04
C PRO A 56 12.08 -10.24 -20.28
N PRO A 57 12.88 -10.16 -19.20
CA PRO A 57 14.32 -9.89 -19.29
C PRO A 57 15.05 -10.80 -20.27
N ARG A 58 15.85 -10.19 -21.16
CA ARG A 58 16.75 -10.88 -22.09
C ARG A 58 18.11 -11.03 -21.44
N MET A 59 18.27 -12.12 -20.67
CA MET A 59 19.50 -12.36 -19.91
C MET A 59 20.31 -13.54 -20.48
N THR A 60 21.64 -13.41 -20.44
CA THR A 60 22.57 -14.53 -20.66
C THR A 60 22.55 -15.49 -19.47
N GLN A 61 23.12 -16.69 -19.63
CA GLN A 61 23.22 -17.66 -18.54
C GLN A 61 24.05 -17.13 -17.36
N ALA A 62 25.13 -16.38 -17.65
CA ALA A 62 25.94 -15.75 -16.61
C ALA A 62 25.14 -14.72 -15.80
N GLN A 63 24.39 -13.85 -16.48
CA GLN A 63 23.55 -12.85 -15.80
C GLN A 63 22.46 -13.51 -14.96
N ARG A 64 21.84 -14.60 -15.45
CA ARG A 64 20.85 -15.36 -14.67
C ARG A 64 21.46 -16.07 -13.46
N THR A 65 22.67 -16.59 -13.60
CA THR A 65 23.38 -17.27 -12.49
C THR A 65 23.80 -16.27 -11.42
N ALA A 66 24.16 -15.04 -11.80
CA ALA A 66 24.55 -14.00 -10.87
C ALA A 66 23.40 -13.45 -10.00
N ILE A 67 22.14 -13.75 -10.33
CA ILE A 67 20.95 -13.36 -9.55
C ILE A 67 20.30 -14.53 -8.80
N ALA A 68 20.82 -15.75 -8.95
CA ALA A 68 20.38 -16.92 -8.21
C ALA A 68 20.99 -16.93 -6.80
#